data_AF-J7S9K0-F1
#
_entry.id   AF-J7S9K0-F1
#
_cell.length_a   1.000
_cell.length_b   1.000
_cell.length_c   1.000
_cell.angle_alpha   90.00
_cell.angle_beta   90.00
_cell.angle_gamma   90.00
#
_symmetry.space_group_name_H-M   'P 1'
#
loop_
_entity.id
_entity.type
_entity.pdbx_description
1 polymer ?
#
loop_
_entity_poly.entity_id
_entity_poly.type
_entity_poly.pdbx_seq_one_letter_code
_entity_poly.pdbx_strand_id
1 'polypeptide(L)'
;MVGDTPQEELPRDVRLLHLLLASQAIHRYDERVPLQLMDFAHRYTRGVLRDAMAYRDYGGAQGTGTGAAGATSGGGPAAASGTTSATATNEGPSLEDVRLAIASRTQYQFKPTAPKELALQLAQERNKKNLPQVMGSWGVRLPPEKYCLNARD
;
A
#
# COMPACT_ATOMS: atom_id res chain seq x y z
N MET A 1 30.55 -37.13 -17.02
CA MET A 1 29.55 -37.27 -15.94
C MET A 1 29.56 -35.98 -15.13
N VAL A 2 28.83 -34.97 -15.64
CA VAL A 2 28.65 -33.68 -14.95
C VAL A 2 27.38 -33.83 -14.13
N GLY A 3 27.48 -33.53 -12.84
CA GLY A 3 26.50 -33.87 -11.82
C GLY A 3 25.15 -33.20 -12.04
N ASP A 4 24.11 -34.00 -11.86
CA ASP A 4 22.76 -33.56 -11.52
C ASP A 4 22.86 -32.72 -10.23
N THR A 5 22.79 -31.40 -10.35
CA THR A 5 22.69 -30.52 -9.19
C THR A 5 21.21 -30.37 -8.83
N PRO A 6 20.78 -30.65 -7.58
CA PRO A 6 19.39 -30.50 -7.11
C PRO A 6 19.03 -29.01 -6.93
N GLN A 7 19.21 -28.22 -7.98
CA GLN A 7 18.94 -26.78 -8.05
C GLN A 7 17.79 -26.46 -9.03
N GLU A 8 17.32 -27.45 -9.80
CA GLU A 8 16.16 -27.33 -10.71
C GLU A 8 14.80 -27.64 -10.04
N GLU A 9 14.79 -28.13 -8.80
CA GLU A 9 13.56 -28.52 -8.10
C GLU A 9 12.74 -27.36 -7.53
N LEU A 10 13.29 -26.13 -7.50
CA LEU A 10 12.56 -24.95 -7.02
C LEU A 10 11.89 -24.17 -8.16
N PRO A 11 10.58 -23.84 -8.05
CA PRO A 11 9.88 -23.03 -9.04
C PRO A 11 10.58 -21.69 -9.33
N ARG A 12 10.47 -21.21 -10.58
CA ARG A 12 11.12 -19.98 -11.06
C ARG A 12 10.87 -18.78 -10.14
N ASP A 13 9.64 -18.58 -9.71
CA ASP A 13 9.25 -17.40 -8.92
C ASP A 13 9.87 -17.42 -7.52
N VAL A 14 10.06 -18.61 -6.93
CA VAL A 14 10.77 -18.77 -5.65
C VAL A 14 12.24 -18.36 -5.80
N ARG A 15 12.90 -18.79 -6.89
CA ARG A 15 14.28 -18.39 -7.19
C ARG A 15 14.41 -16.87 -7.37
N LEU A 16 13.43 -16.24 -8.03
CA LEU A 16 13.40 -14.77 -8.18
C LEU A 16 13.19 -14.07 -6.84
N LEU A 17 12.34 -14.60 -5.95
CA LEU A 17 12.16 -14.05 -4.61
C LEU A 17 13.43 -14.20 -3.75
N HIS A 18 14.14 -15.31 -3.86
CA HIS A 18 15.44 -15.49 -3.19
C HIS A 18 16.45 -14.44 -3.67
N LEU A 19 16.49 -14.16 -4.98
CA LEU A 19 17.35 -13.14 -5.56
C LEU A 19 16.94 -11.72 -5.13
N LEU A 20 15.63 -11.45 -5.04
CA LEU A 20 15.10 -10.18 -4.55
C LEU A 20 15.49 -9.95 -3.08
N LEU A 21 15.33 -10.95 -2.21
CA LEU A 21 15.73 -10.87 -0.80
C LEU A 21 17.24 -10.69 -0.66
N ALA A 22 18.03 -11.37 -1.49
CA ALA A 22 19.48 -11.20 -1.53
C ALA A 22 19.89 -9.76 -1.92
N SER A 23 19.16 -9.10 -2.83
CA SER A 23 19.42 -7.69 -3.21
C SER A 23 19.21 -6.70 -2.06
N GLN A 24 18.38 -7.05 -1.07
CA GLN A 24 18.14 -6.26 0.14
C GLN A 24 19.06 -6.67 1.30
N ALA A 25 20.11 -7.46 1.02
CA ALA A 25 21.02 -8.04 2.00
C ALA A 25 20.34 -8.97 3.03
N ILE A 26 19.18 -9.55 2.68
CA ILE A 26 18.46 -10.50 3.53
C ILE A 26 18.86 -11.93 3.13
N HIS A 27 19.83 -12.50 3.84
CA HIS A 27 20.36 -13.84 3.55
C HIS A 27 19.80 -14.94 4.46
N ARG A 28 19.03 -14.58 5.49
CA ARG A 28 18.46 -15.51 6.49
C ARG A 28 16.96 -15.27 6.59
N TYR A 29 16.18 -16.19 6.03
CA TYR A 29 14.72 -16.23 6.12
C TYR A 29 14.25 -17.69 6.19
N ASP A 30 13.03 -17.90 6.67
CA ASP A 30 12.39 -19.21 6.68
C ASP A 30 11.89 -19.56 5.26
N GLU A 31 11.96 -20.83 4.88
CA GLU A 31 11.55 -21.34 3.55
C GLU A 31 10.07 -21.08 3.25
N ARG A 32 9.27 -20.78 4.28
CA ARG A 32 7.85 -20.42 4.15
C ARG A 32 7.63 -18.98 3.67
N VAL A 33 8.61 -18.09 3.83
CA VAL A 33 8.46 -16.65 3.52
C VAL A 33 8.20 -16.42 2.02
N PRO A 34 8.96 -17.02 1.08
CA PRO A 34 8.66 -16.89 -0.34
C PRO A 34 7.24 -17.33 -0.70
N LEU A 35 6.76 -18.45 -0.14
CA LEU A 35 5.40 -18.94 -0.39
C LEU A 35 4.34 -17.94 0.09
N GLN A 36 4.51 -17.42 1.31
CA GLN A 36 3.59 -16.42 1.86
C GLN A 36 3.57 -15.13 1.02
N LEU A 37 4.73 -14.72 0.49
CA LEU A 37 4.82 -13.53 -0.34
C LEU A 37 4.18 -13.74 -1.72
N MET A 38 4.33 -14.93 -2.31
CA MET A 38 3.61 -15.30 -3.55
C MET A 38 2.10 -15.34 -3.33
N ASP A 39 1.62 -15.92 -2.23
CA ASP A 39 0.19 -15.93 -1.88
C ASP A 39 -0.36 -14.51 -1.69
N PHE A 40 0.42 -13.65 -1.04
CA PHE A 40 0.09 -12.23 -0.91
C PHE A 40 0.01 -11.55 -2.27
N ALA A 41 1.03 -11.70 -3.11
CA ALA A 41 1.08 -11.08 -4.43
C ALA A 41 -0.09 -11.54 -5.32
N HIS A 42 -0.43 -12.82 -5.28
CA HIS A 42 -1.55 -13.37 -6.02
C HIS A 42 -2.89 -12.80 -5.52
N ARG A 43 -3.13 -12.79 -4.20
CA ARG A 43 -4.35 -12.21 -3.61
C ARG A 43 -4.46 -10.71 -3.88
N TYR A 44 -3.35 -9.97 -3.81
CA TYR A 44 -3.30 -8.54 -4.08
C TYR A 44 -3.66 -8.25 -5.54
N THR A 45 -2.97 -8.88 -6.49
CA THR A 45 -3.21 -8.68 -7.93
C THR A 45 -4.61 -9.08 -8.33
N ARG A 46 -5.15 -10.20 -7.80
CA ARG A 46 -6.54 -10.61 -8.04
C ARG A 46 -7.54 -9.57 -7.52
N GLY A 47 -7.28 -8.97 -6.36
CA GLY A 47 -8.11 -7.89 -5.81
C GLY A 47 -8.06 -6.62 -6.68
N VAL A 48 -6.85 -6.21 -7.10
CA VAL A 48 -6.66 -5.04 -7.98
C VAL A 48 -7.35 -5.24 -9.33
N LEU A 49 -7.17 -6.41 -9.96
CA LEU A 49 -7.78 -6.70 -11.26
C LEU A 49 -9.31 -6.74 -11.17
N ARG A 50 -9.87 -7.28 -10.07
CA ARG A 50 -11.32 -7.27 -9.85
C ARG A 50 -11.88 -5.85 -9.75
N ASP A 51 -11.19 -4.96 -9.03
CA ASP A 51 -11.63 -3.57 -8.89
C ASP A 51 -11.44 -2.80 -10.20
N ALA A 52 -10.36 -3.07 -10.95
CA ALA A 52 -10.12 -2.49 -12.27
C ALA A 52 -11.21 -2.89 -13.28
N MET A 53 -11.65 -4.15 -13.26
CA MET A 53 -12.80 -4.60 -14.07
C MET A 53 -14.06 -3.82 -13.71
N ALA A 54 -14.31 -3.59 -12.41
CA ALA A 54 -15.47 -2.81 -11.97
C ALA A 54 -15.39 -1.33 -12.41
N TYR A 55 -14.20 -0.72 -12.43
CA TYR A 55 -14.02 0.64 -12.93
C TYR A 55 -14.19 0.76 -14.43
N ARG A 56 -13.74 -0.24 -15.18
CA ARG A 56 -14.00 -0.33 -16.61
C ARG A 56 -15.50 -0.41 -16.90
N ASP A 57 -16.23 -1.26 -16.20
CA ASP A 57 -17.69 -1.40 -16.39
C ASP A 57 -18.41 -0.05 -16.13
N TYR A 58 -17.93 0.70 -15.13
CA TYR A 58 -18.41 2.05 -14.83
C TYR A 58 -18.06 3.07 -15.93
N GLY A 59 -16.83 3.05 -16.45
CA GLY A 59 -16.37 3.94 -17.53
C GLY A 59 -16.98 3.63 -18.90
N GLY A 60 -17.24 2.35 -19.19
CA GLY A 60 -17.87 1.90 -20.44
C GLY A 60 -19.34 2.34 -20.57
N ALA A 61 -20.07 2.43 -19.45
CA ALA A 61 -21.42 2.99 -19.41
C ALA A 61 -21.42 4.52 -19.63
N GLN A 62 -20.38 5.23 -19.20
CA GLN A 62 -20.27 6.69 -19.34
C GLN A 62 -19.70 7.14 -20.70
N GLY A 63 -19.00 6.26 -21.43
CA GLY A 63 -18.43 6.56 -22.75
C GLY A 63 -19.43 6.65 -23.92
N THR A 64 -20.71 6.36 -23.70
CA THR A 64 -21.77 6.41 -24.74
C THR A 64 -22.92 7.38 -24.41
N GLY A 65 -22.80 8.17 -23.34
CA GLY A 65 -23.80 9.16 -22.95
C GLY A 65 -23.36 10.59 -23.24
N THR A 66 -23.96 11.21 -24.26
CA THR A 66 -24.12 12.67 -24.35
C THR A 66 -24.54 13.29 -23.01
N GLY A 67 -23.78 14.25 -22.47
CA GLY A 67 -24.23 15.06 -21.33
C GLY A 67 -23.13 15.79 -20.57
N ALA A 68 -23.11 17.12 -20.70
CA ALA A 68 -22.25 18.07 -20.03
C ALA A 68 -22.61 18.29 -18.54
N ALA A 69 -21.62 18.83 -17.80
CA ALA A 69 -21.71 19.78 -16.67
C ALA A 69 -21.16 19.29 -15.31
N GLY A 70 -20.07 19.95 -14.88
CA GLY A 70 -19.81 20.22 -13.46
C GLY A 70 -18.50 19.69 -12.86
N ALA A 71 -17.36 20.34 -13.16
CA ALA A 71 -16.35 20.73 -12.16
C ALA A 71 -15.19 21.51 -12.81
N THR A 72 -15.29 22.83 -12.76
CA THR A 72 -14.21 23.77 -13.05
C THR A 72 -13.23 23.87 -11.88
N SER A 73 -11.93 23.66 -12.09
CA SER A 73 -10.86 24.67 -11.87
C SER A 73 -9.44 24.05 -11.88
N GLY A 74 -8.62 24.49 -12.85
CA GLY A 74 -7.14 24.56 -12.89
C GLY A 74 -6.35 23.25 -12.70
N GLY A 75 -5.48 22.79 -13.60
CA GLY A 75 -4.79 23.39 -14.75
C GLY A 75 -3.36 22.80 -14.80
N GLY A 76 -3.00 22.15 -15.91
CA GLY A 76 -1.65 21.65 -16.18
C GLY A 76 -1.58 20.72 -17.39
N PRO A 77 -0.83 21.04 -18.47
CA PRO A 77 -0.80 20.25 -19.71
C PRO A 77 0.46 19.37 -19.80
N ALA A 78 0.30 18.07 -20.06
CA ALA A 78 1.33 17.16 -20.60
C ALA A 78 0.66 15.80 -20.92
N ALA A 79 0.25 15.53 -22.16
CA ALA A 79 1.08 14.88 -23.17
C ALA A 79 1.77 13.59 -22.67
N ALA A 80 1.12 12.43 -22.87
CA ALA A 80 1.71 11.28 -23.55
C ALA A 80 0.77 10.06 -23.57
N SER A 81 0.48 9.59 -24.78
CA SER A 81 0.11 8.22 -25.18
C SER A 81 -1.14 7.59 -24.50
N GLY A 82 -2.20 7.23 -25.22
CA GLY A 82 -2.21 6.70 -26.57
C GLY A 82 -3.58 6.74 -27.21
N THR A 83 -3.48 6.87 -28.52
CA THR A 83 -4.45 6.66 -29.59
C THR A 83 -5.39 5.48 -29.33
N THR A 84 -6.68 5.70 -29.64
CA THR A 84 -7.69 4.74 -30.14
C THR A 84 -8.00 3.47 -29.33
N SER A 85 -9.24 3.37 -28.89
CA SER A 85 -10.16 2.27 -29.26
C SER A 85 -11.47 2.36 -28.45
N ALA A 86 -12.29 3.37 -28.76
CA ALA A 86 -13.71 3.27 -28.46
C ALA A 86 -14.31 2.19 -29.36
N THR A 87 -14.21 0.92 -28.93
CA THR A 87 -15.00 -0.28 -29.31
C THR A 87 -14.16 -1.54 -29.03
N ALA A 88 -14.38 -2.18 -27.89
CA ALA A 88 -14.18 -3.63 -27.70
C ALA A 88 -14.70 -4.03 -26.30
N THR A 89 -15.93 -4.54 -26.24
CA THR A 89 -16.55 -5.14 -25.04
C THR A 89 -15.89 -6.46 -24.59
N ASN A 90 -14.66 -6.75 -25.06
CA ASN A 90 -13.93 -7.99 -24.82
C ASN A 90 -12.40 -7.80 -24.62
N GLU A 91 -11.86 -6.58 -24.57
CA GLU A 91 -10.46 -6.39 -24.16
C GLU A 91 -10.30 -6.44 -22.63
N GLY A 92 -9.09 -6.61 -22.10
CA GLY A 92 -8.83 -6.58 -20.66
C GLY A 92 -9.04 -5.18 -20.04
N PRO A 93 -8.81 -5.02 -18.72
CA PRO A 93 -8.79 -3.70 -18.09
C PRO A 93 -7.68 -2.82 -18.68
N SER A 94 -7.94 -1.52 -18.86
CA SER A 94 -6.92 -0.58 -19.35
C SER A 94 -5.89 -0.25 -18.26
N LEU A 95 -4.76 0.34 -18.65
CA LEU A 95 -3.74 0.78 -17.70
C LEU A 95 -4.30 1.82 -16.70
N GLU A 96 -5.21 2.68 -17.15
CA GLU A 96 -5.82 3.69 -16.29
C GLU A 96 -6.76 3.07 -15.23
N ASP A 97 -7.51 2.03 -15.60
CA ASP A 97 -8.37 1.31 -14.65
C ASP A 97 -7.53 0.62 -13.56
N VAL A 98 -6.39 0.04 -13.95
CA VAL A 98 -5.45 -0.59 -13.00
C VAL A 98 -4.80 0.48 -12.10
N ARG A 99 -4.39 1.62 -12.65
CA ARG A 99 -3.84 2.75 -11.86
C ARG A 99 -4.85 3.24 -10.82
N LEU A 100 -6.11 3.41 -11.22
CA LEU A 100 -7.18 3.83 -10.32
C LEU A 100 -7.44 2.78 -9.22
N ALA A 101 -7.44 1.50 -9.55
CA ALA A 101 -7.59 0.39 -8.60
C ALA A 101 -6.45 0.31 -7.58
N ILE A 102 -5.22 0.59 -7.99
CA ILE A 102 -4.08 0.64 -7.06
C ILE A 102 -4.18 1.89 -6.18
N ALA A 103 -4.53 3.04 -6.75
CA ALA A 103 -4.65 4.30 -6.02
C ALA A 103 -5.70 4.23 -4.91
N SER A 104 -6.87 3.64 -5.19
CA SER A 104 -7.93 3.48 -4.19
C SER A 104 -7.52 2.58 -3.02
N ARG A 105 -6.80 1.49 -3.28
CA ARG A 105 -6.30 0.56 -2.24
C ARG A 105 -5.16 1.14 -1.41
N THR A 106 -4.31 1.96 -2.02
CA THR A 106 -3.15 2.57 -1.35
C THR A 106 -3.56 3.49 -0.21
N GLN A 107 -4.75 4.09 -0.27
CA GLN A 107 -5.25 5.00 0.77
C GLN A 107 -5.41 4.36 2.15
N TYR A 108 -5.64 3.04 2.23
CA TYR A 108 -5.94 2.36 3.50
C TYR A 108 -5.13 1.09 3.77
N GLN A 109 -4.48 0.48 2.76
CA GLN A 109 -3.74 -0.78 2.95
C GLN A 109 -2.24 -0.57 3.13
N PHE A 110 -1.63 0.28 2.30
CA PHE A 110 -0.20 0.54 2.36
C PHE A 110 0.02 1.77 3.20
N LYS A 111 0.89 1.69 4.21
CA LYS A 111 1.24 2.85 5.01
C LYS A 111 1.98 3.87 4.12
N PRO A 112 1.38 5.01 3.75
CA PRO A 112 2.21 6.10 3.26
C PRO A 112 3.15 6.49 4.40
N THR A 113 4.38 6.85 4.08
CA THR A 113 5.25 7.53 5.05
C THR A 113 4.49 8.75 5.54
N ALA A 114 4.21 8.81 6.85
CA ALA A 114 3.47 9.93 7.42
C ALA A 114 4.14 11.24 6.98
N PRO A 115 3.39 12.18 6.36
CA PRO A 115 4.01 13.38 5.82
C PRO A 115 4.70 14.15 6.94
N LYS A 116 5.96 14.51 6.72
CA LYS A 116 6.80 15.21 7.71
C LYS A 116 6.13 16.48 8.24
N GLU A 117 5.45 17.22 7.36
CA GLU A 117 4.69 18.41 7.72
C GLU A 117 3.60 18.13 8.77
N LEU A 118 2.82 17.06 8.59
CA LEU A 118 1.78 16.68 9.55
C LEU A 118 2.41 16.26 10.89
N ALA A 119 3.51 15.51 10.84
CA ALA A 119 4.23 15.11 12.05
C ALA A 119 4.82 16.31 12.79
N LEU A 120 5.36 17.30 12.07
CA LEU A 120 5.88 18.54 12.63
C LEU A 120 4.78 19.42 13.23
N GLN A 121 3.63 19.57 12.55
CA GLN A 121 2.47 20.28 13.08
C GLN A 121 1.96 19.62 14.36
N LEU A 122 1.81 18.30 14.36
CA LEU A 122 1.39 17.54 15.55
C LEU A 122 2.42 17.69 16.68
N ALA A 123 3.72 17.64 16.37
CA ALA A 123 4.77 17.87 17.34
C ALA A 123 4.70 19.29 17.93
N GLN A 124 4.50 20.32 17.10
CA GLN A 124 4.33 21.70 17.56
C GLN A 124 3.11 21.83 18.48
N GLU A 125 1.97 21.23 18.13
CA GLU A 125 0.78 21.26 18.97
C GLU A 125 0.95 20.54 20.31
N ARG A 126 1.62 19.38 20.31
CA ARG A 126 1.89 18.63 21.55
C ARG A 126 2.93 19.31 22.43
N ASN A 127 3.98 19.87 21.83
CA ASN A 127 5.09 20.49 22.55
C ASN A 127 4.75 21.88 23.11
N LYS A 128 3.61 22.49 22.72
CA LYS A 128 3.09 23.73 23.33
C LYS A 128 2.77 23.57 24.83
N LYS A 129 2.52 22.34 25.29
CA LYS A 129 2.27 22.06 26.71
C LYS A 129 3.61 21.94 27.43
N ASN A 130 3.87 22.87 28.33
CA ASN A 130 5.05 22.83 29.18
C ASN A 130 5.08 21.52 29.97
N LEU A 131 6.29 21.07 30.30
CA LEU A 131 6.50 19.88 31.11
C LEU A 131 5.84 20.07 32.50
N PRO A 132 5.21 19.03 33.06
CA PRO A 132 4.72 19.06 34.44
C PRO A 132 5.87 19.29 35.43
N GLN A 133 5.58 19.94 36.56
CA GLN A 133 6.57 20.06 37.63
C GLN A 133 6.92 18.68 38.21
N VAL A 134 8.21 18.37 38.28
CA VAL A 134 8.73 17.13 38.84
C VAL A 134 9.16 17.39 40.29
N MET A 135 8.57 16.69 41.25
CA MET A 135 9.04 16.67 42.63
C MET A 135 10.37 15.90 42.73
N GLY A 136 11.37 16.42 43.44
CA GLY A 136 12.73 15.88 43.54
C GLY A 136 12.88 14.57 44.34
N SER A 137 11.82 13.76 44.40
CA SER A 137 11.90 12.41 44.99
C SER A 137 12.58 11.48 44.00
N TRP A 138 13.56 10.71 44.47
CA TRP A 138 14.20 9.68 43.67
C TRP A 138 13.25 8.50 43.50
N GLY A 139 12.69 8.30 42.31
CA GLY A 139 11.80 7.16 42.03
C GLY A 139 10.95 7.30 40.77
N VAL A 140 10.15 6.27 40.48
CA VAL A 140 9.17 6.26 39.38
C VAL A 140 7.85 6.86 39.89
N ARG A 141 7.34 7.88 39.21
CA ARG A 141 6.02 8.46 39.52
C ARG A 141 4.93 7.69 38.78
N LEU A 142 4.22 6.84 39.51
CA LEU A 142 3.05 6.16 38.96
C LEU A 142 1.90 7.17 38.74
N PRO A 143 1.04 6.95 37.72
CA PRO A 143 -0.26 7.60 37.66
C PRO A 143 -1.06 7.37 38.96
N PRO A 144 -2.09 8.20 39.25
CA PRO A 144 -3.01 7.93 40.36
C PRO A 144 -3.56 6.51 40.32
N GLU A 145 -3.83 5.89 41.48
CA GLU A 145 -4.21 4.48 41.58
C GLU A 145 -5.42 4.09 40.72
N LYS A 146 -6.40 5.00 40.54
CA LYS A 146 -7.55 4.83 39.64
C LYS A 146 -7.19 4.63 38.15
N TYR A 147 -5.98 5.02 37.75
CA TYR A 147 -5.43 4.83 36.40
C TYR A 147 -4.34 3.75 36.38
N CYS A 148 -4.09 3.06 37.50
CA CYS A 148 -3.20 1.92 37.56
C CYS A 148 -4.00 0.63 37.30
N LEU A 149 -3.38 -0.31 36.57
CA LEU A 149 -3.99 -1.59 36.20
C LEU A 149 -4.20 -2.55 37.39
N ASN A 150 -3.85 -2.15 38.61
CA ASN A 150 -3.96 -2.93 39.84
C ASN A 150 -5.15 -2.52 40.71
N ALA A 151 -5.93 -1.50 40.33
CA ALA A 151 -7.15 -1.13 41.04
C ALA A 151 -8.20 -2.23 40.82
N ARG A 152 -8.40 -3.07 41.84
CA ARG A 152 -9.65 -3.83 41.99
C ARG A 152 -10.68 -2.89 42.59
N ASP A 153 -11.90 -2.91 42.03
CA ASP A 153 -13.07 -2.17 42.54
C ASP A 153 -13.27 -2.32 44.05
#